data_AF-A0A453JP22-F1
#
_entry.id   AF-A0A453JP22-F1
#
_cell.length_a   1.000
_cell.length_b   1.000
_cell.length_c   1.000
_cell.angle_alpha   90.00
_cell.angle_beta   90.00
_cell.angle_gamma   90.00
#
_symmetry.space_group_name_H-M   'P 1'
#
loop_
_entity.id
_entity.type
_entity.pdbx_description
1 polymer ?
#
loop_
_entity_poly.entity_id
_entity_poly.type
_entity_poly.pdbx_seq_one_letter_code
_entity_poly.pdbx_strand_id
1 'polypeptide(L)'
;TDDEDASWKVRRASAKCLSAIIVSRPQMLSKMYQEACPKLIDRFREREENVKMDIFNTFIELLRQTGNVTKGQGDIDESSPRWLLKQEVPKVVKSINRQLREKSIKTKVGAFSVLKELVVVLPDCLADHFGSLVPGIEKALNDKSSTSNLKIEALAFTRIVMASHSPSVFHPYIQVL
;
A
#
# COMPACT_ATOMS: atom_id res chain seq x y z
N THR A 1 -29.59 6.96 -13.95
CA THR A 1 -30.31 6.52 -12.75
C THR A 1 -29.60 7.12 -11.57
N ASP A 2 -30.29 7.93 -10.74
CA ASP A 2 -29.72 8.68 -9.61
C ASP A 2 -29.00 7.81 -8.56
N ASP A 3 -29.26 6.50 -8.53
CA ASP A 3 -28.55 5.54 -7.65
C ASP A 3 -27.03 5.43 -7.95
N GLU A 4 -26.61 5.60 -9.21
CA GLU A 4 -25.18 5.67 -9.55
C GLU A 4 -24.51 6.90 -8.89
N ASP A 5 -25.26 7.99 -8.70
CA ASP A 5 -24.77 9.30 -8.24
C ASP A 5 -24.57 9.36 -6.71
N ALA A 6 -25.21 8.45 -5.96
CA ALA A 6 -25.01 8.29 -4.51
C ALA A 6 -24.14 7.07 -4.14
N SER A 7 -24.02 6.07 -5.01
CA SER A 7 -23.32 4.81 -4.71
C SER A 7 -21.86 5.03 -4.31
N TRP A 8 -21.16 5.99 -4.91
CA TRP A 8 -19.78 6.30 -4.53
C TRP A 8 -19.69 6.90 -3.11
N LYS A 9 -20.66 7.72 -2.67
CA LYS A 9 -20.70 8.29 -1.31
C LYS A 9 -20.84 7.18 -0.26
N VAL A 10 -21.68 6.18 -0.53
CA VAL A 10 -21.85 4.99 0.33
C VAL A 10 -20.54 4.22 0.43
N ARG A 11 -19.84 4.00 -0.70
CA ARG A 11 -18.53 3.34 -0.70
C ARG A 11 -17.47 4.12 0.09
N ARG A 12 -17.45 5.45 -0.01
CA ARG A 12 -16.57 6.30 0.81
C ARG A 12 -16.88 6.16 2.30
N ALA A 13 -18.16 6.27 2.67
CA ALA A 13 -18.58 6.12 4.07
C ALA A 13 -18.20 4.74 4.62
N SER A 14 -18.38 3.68 3.82
CA SER A 14 -17.97 2.33 4.18
C SER A 14 -16.45 2.20 4.41
N ALA A 15 -15.62 2.74 3.50
CA ALA A 15 -14.16 2.71 3.66
C ALA A 15 -13.70 3.44 4.92
N LYS A 16 -14.28 4.63 5.21
CA LYS A 16 -14.00 5.41 6.42
C LYS A 16 -14.48 4.73 7.69
N CYS A 17 -15.66 4.09 7.65
CA CYS A 17 -16.16 3.30 8.77
C CYS A 17 -15.21 2.14 9.08
N LEU A 18 -14.74 1.40 8.07
CA LEU A 18 -13.76 0.34 8.25
C LEU A 18 -12.45 0.88 8.86
N SER A 19 -11.96 2.03 8.36
CA SER A 19 -10.79 2.70 8.93
C SER A 19 -10.98 3.02 10.42
N ALA A 20 -12.14 3.56 10.81
CA ALA A 20 -12.45 3.83 12.22
C ALA A 20 -12.47 2.55 13.09
N ILE A 21 -12.98 1.43 12.57
CA ILE A 21 -12.98 0.14 13.29
C ILE A 21 -11.53 -0.35 13.47
N ILE A 22 -10.70 -0.25 12.42
CA ILE A 22 -9.28 -0.63 12.48
C ILE A 22 -8.56 0.14 13.59
N VAL A 23 -8.72 1.47 13.65
CA VAL A 23 -8.10 2.33 14.66
C VAL A 23 -8.60 2.01 16.06
N SER A 24 -9.92 1.85 16.22
CA SER A 24 -10.54 1.73 17.53
C SER A 24 -10.48 0.32 18.14
N ARG A 25 -10.16 -0.71 17.35
CA ARG A 25 -10.18 -2.12 17.79
C ARG A 25 -8.94 -2.92 17.37
N PRO A 26 -7.74 -2.56 17.86
CA PRO A 26 -6.50 -3.26 17.52
C PRO A 26 -6.51 -4.76 17.88
N GLN A 27 -7.26 -5.16 18.90
CA GLN A 27 -7.45 -6.56 19.29
C GLN A 27 -8.13 -7.43 18.21
N MET A 28 -8.76 -6.81 17.21
CA MET A 28 -9.44 -7.51 16.12
C MET A 28 -8.59 -7.61 14.85
N LEU A 29 -7.33 -7.14 14.85
CA LEU A 29 -6.51 -7.07 13.64
C LEU A 29 -6.37 -8.41 12.91
N SER A 30 -6.09 -9.52 13.61
CA SER A 30 -5.98 -10.84 12.96
C SER A 30 -7.27 -11.22 12.22
N LYS A 31 -8.44 -10.94 12.82
CA LYS A 31 -9.75 -11.16 12.16
C LYS A 31 -9.93 -10.24 10.95
N MET A 32 -9.50 -8.99 11.03
CA MET A 32 -9.56 -8.05 9.91
C MET A 32 -8.67 -8.50 8.74
N TYR A 33 -7.50 -9.07 9.03
CA TYR A 33 -6.64 -9.67 8.01
C TYR A 33 -7.30 -10.84 7.30
N GLN A 34 -8.07 -11.66 8.01
CA GLN A 34 -8.76 -12.80 7.41
C GLN A 34 -10.01 -12.38 6.61
N GLU A 35 -10.82 -11.47 7.15
CA GLU A 35 -12.16 -11.20 6.59
C GLU A 35 -12.26 -9.96 5.70
N ALA A 36 -11.42 -8.96 5.94
CA ALA A 36 -11.51 -7.63 5.33
C ALA A 36 -10.32 -7.29 4.43
N CYS A 37 -9.09 -7.66 4.82
CA CYS A 37 -7.87 -7.30 4.07
C CYS A 37 -7.90 -7.78 2.60
N PRO A 38 -8.24 -9.05 2.28
CA PRO A 38 -8.26 -9.50 0.88
C PRO A 38 -9.28 -8.71 0.04
N LYS A 39 -10.46 -8.45 0.62
CA LYS A 39 -11.51 -7.65 -0.02
C LYS A 39 -11.05 -6.21 -0.23
N LEU A 40 -10.35 -5.63 0.74
CA LEU A 40 -9.83 -4.27 0.65
C LEU A 40 -8.76 -4.14 -0.46
N ILE A 41 -7.85 -5.11 -0.56
CA ILE A 41 -6.85 -5.17 -1.65
C ILE A 41 -7.55 -5.30 -3.02
N ASP A 42 -8.57 -6.15 -3.12
CA ASP A 42 -9.38 -6.30 -4.35
C ASP A 42 -10.10 -5.01 -4.75
N ARG A 43 -10.31 -4.07 -3.82
CA ARG A 43 -10.90 -2.75 -4.07
C ARG A 43 -9.89 -1.69 -4.51
N PHE A 44 -8.59 -1.96 -4.55
CA PHE A 44 -7.59 -1.01 -5.10
C PHE A 44 -7.86 -0.63 -6.56
N ARG A 45 -8.62 -1.47 -7.28
CA ARG A 45 -9.11 -1.23 -8.66
C ARG A 45 -10.32 -0.30 -8.76
N GLU A 46 -10.74 0.35 -7.68
CA GLU A 46 -11.84 1.32 -7.68
C GLU A 46 -11.67 2.37 -8.78
N ARG A 47 -12.76 2.77 -9.43
CA ARG A 47 -12.73 3.71 -10.56
C ARG A 47 -12.90 5.15 -10.10
N GLU A 48 -13.71 5.36 -9.07
CA GLU A 48 -13.90 6.69 -8.51
C GLU A 48 -12.69 7.06 -7.64
N GLU A 49 -12.00 8.13 -8.01
CA GLU A 49 -10.69 8.47 -7.44
C GLU A 49 -10.75 8.81 -5.95
N ASN A 50 -11.79 9.51 -5.49
CA ASN A 50 -11.96 9.84 -4.08
C ASN A 50 -12.25 8.59 -3.23
N VAL A 51 -13.06 7.67 -3.73
CA VAL A 51 -13.29 6.35 -3.10
C VAL A 51 -11.99 5.57 -3.05
N LYS A 52 -11.20 5.56 -4.13
CA LYS A 52 -9.89 4.90 -4.18
C LYS A 52 -8.94 5.45 -3.13
N MET A 53 -8.88 6.77 -2.95
CA MET A 53 -8.04 7.39 -1.92
C MET A 53 -8.49 7.00 -0.51
N ASP A 54 -9.80 6.96 -0.25
CA ASP A 54 -10.32 6.48 1.04
C ASP A 54 -9.95 4.99 1.26
N ILE A 55 -9.99 4.14 0.23
CA ILE A 55 -9.55 2.73 0.30
C ILE A 55 -8.05 2.62 0.63
N PHE A 56 -7.18 3.38 -0.05
CA PHE A 56 -5.75 3.39 0.26
C PHE A 56 -5.48 3.86 1.68
N ASN A 57 -6.15 4.92 2.14
CA ASN A 57 -5.99 5.42 3.50
C ASN A 57 -6.47 4.38 4.54
N THR A 58 -7.57 3.69 4.28
CA THR A 58 -8.03 2.58 5.15
C THR A 58 -7.00 1.46 5.23
N PHE A 59 -6.35 1.11 4.10
CA PHE A 59 -5.30 0.09 4.11
C PHE A 59 -4.02 0.58 4.82
N ILE A 60 -3.60 1.82 4.62
CA ILE A 60 -2.49 2.45 5.36
C ILE A 60 -2.75 2.40 6.87
N GLU A 61 -3.99 2.64 7.30
CA GLU A 61 -4.32 2.56 8.72
C GLU A 61 -4.24 1.12 9.26
N LEU A 62 -4.63 0.12 8.46
CA LEU A 62 -4.43 -1.29 8.81
C LEU A 62 -2.94 -1.62 9.01
N LEU A 63 -2.08 -1.12 8.12
CA LEU A 63 -0.63 -1.28 8.23
C LEU A 63 -0.08 -0.62 9.50
N ARG A 64 -0.47 0.62 9.77
CA ARG A 64 -0.03 1.37 10.97
C ARG A 64 -0.41 0.67 12.25
N GLN A 65 -1.67 0.24 12.37
CA GLN A 65 -2.13 -0.49 13.55
C GLN A 65 -1.38 -1.81 13.73
N THR A 66 -1.06 -2.49 12.62
CA THR A 66 -0.21 -3.71 12.65
C THR A 66 1.18 -3.42 13.17
N GLY A 67 1.83 -2.35 12.69
CA GLY A 67 3.12 -1.90 13.20
C GLY A 67 3.08 -1.53 14.68
N ASN A 68 2.01 -0.87 15.14
CA ASN A 68 1.84 -0.47 16.53
C ASN A 68 1.68 -1.67 17.48
N VAL A 69 0.84 -2.64 17.11
CA VAL A 69 0.56 -3.82 17.96
C VAL A 69 1.72 -4.80 17.99
N THR A 70 2.48 -4.90 16.90
CA THR A 70 3.59 -5.87 16.77
C THR A 70 4.96 -5.27 17.05
N LYS A 71 5.02 -4.01 17.49
CA LYS A 71 6.29 -3.33 17.77
C LYS A 71 7.08 -4.07 18.85
N GLY A 72 8.29 -4.52 18.51
CA GLY A 72 9.17 -5.25 19.42
C GLY A 72 8.79 -6.72 19.64
N GLN A 73 7.80 -7.24 18.91
CA GLN A 73 7.46 -8.67 18.89
C GLN A 73 8.17 -9.34 17.70
N GLY A 74 8.72 -10.54 17.92
CA GLY A 74 9.29 -11.36 16.85
C GLY A 74 8.21 -12.04 16.02
N ASP A 75 8.50 -12.35 14.75
CA ASP A 75 7.57 -12.95 13.77
C ASP A 75 7.27 -14.46 14.01
N ILE A 76 7.27 -14.91 15.28
CA ILE A 76 7.26 -16.34 15.62
C ILE A 76 5.83 -16.94 15.56
N ASP A 77 4.79 -16.12 15.70
CA ASP A 77 3.39 -16.57 15.72
C ASP A 77 2.75 -16.46 14.32
N GLU A 78 2.42 -17.62 13.73
CA GLU A 78 1.74 -17.78 12.43
C GLU A 78 0.31 -17.22 12.40
N SER A 79 -0.19 -16.68 13.51
CA SER A 79 -1.48 -15.98 13.59
C SER A 79 -1.34 -14.48 13.88
N SER A 80 -0.10 -14.01 14.06
CA SER A 80 0.17 -12.60 14.31
C SER A 80 -0.25 -11.72 13.13
N PRO A 81 -0.75 -10.50 13.37
CA PRO A 81 -1.11 -9.56 12.30
C PRO A 81 0.02 -9.32 11.29
N ARG A 82 1.27 -9.34 11.76
CA ARG A 82 2.47 -9.12 10.95
C ARG A 82 2.77 -10.32 10.04
N TRP A 83 2.61 -11.55 10.54
CA TRP A 83 2.69 -12.76 9.72
C TRP A 83 1.58 -12.78 8.66
N LEU A 84 0.35 -12.47 9.03
CA LEU A 84 -0.79 -12.40 8.11
C LEU A 84 -0.58 -11.35 7.02
N LEU A 85 -0.05 -10.18 7.38
CA LEU A 85 0.32 -9.15 6.41
C LEU A 85 1.38 -9.66 5.42
N LYS A 86 2.39 -10.39 5.89
CA LYS A 86 3.45 -10.96 5.03
C LYS A 86 2.86 -11.87 3.94
N GLN A 87 1.83 -12.65 4.25
CA GLN A 87 1.15 -13.52 3.27
C GLN A 87 0.40 -12.72 2.19
N GLU A 88 -0.04 -11.50 2.50
CA GLU A 88 -0.77 -10.65 1.56
C GLU A 88 0.15 -9.80 0.67
N VAL A 89 1.45 -9.70 0.98
CA VAL A 89 2.43 -8.88 0.24
C VAL A 89 2.39 -9.11 -1.28
N PRO A 90 2.39 -10.36 -1.82
CA PRO A 90 2.36 -10.57 -3.26
C PRO A 90 1.11 -9.98 -3.92
N LYS A 91 -0.05 -10.07 -3.25
CA LYS A 91 -1.32 -9.50 -3.76
C LYS A 91 -1.32 -7.98 -3.67
N VAL A 92 -0.81 -7.41 -2.58
CA VAL A 92 -0.66 -5.96 -2.40
C VAL A 92 0.24 -5.40 -3.51
N VAL A 93 1.42 -5.97 -3.72
CA VAL A 93 2.37 -5.51 -4.74
C VAL A 93 1.78 -5.63 -6.13
N LYS A 94 1.15 -6.76 -6.47
CA LYS A 94 0.47 -6.95 -7.75
C LYS A 94 -0.60 -5.89 -8.00
N SER A 95 -1.46 -5.64 -7.01
CA SER A 95 -2.53 -4.64 -7.11
C SER A 95 -1.97 -3.23 -7.24
N ILE A 96 -0.97 -2.87 -6.44
CA ILE A 96 -0.32 -1.55 -6.46
C ILE A 96 0.44 -1.30 -7.75
N ASN A 97 1.16 -2.29 -8.28
CA ASN A 97 1.87 -2.15 -9.55
C ASN A 97 0.91 -1.77 -10.69
N ARG A 98 -0.32 -2.28 -10.68
CA ARG A 98 -1.37 -1.83 -11.61
C ARG A 98 -1.72 -0.36 -11.42
N GLN A 99 -1.78 0.13 -10.18
CA GLN A 99 -2.10 1.53 -9.86
C GLN A 99 -0.99 2.50 -10.29
N LEU A 100 0.28 2.10 -10.18
CA LEU A 100 1.42 2.90 -10.66
C LEU A 100 1.40 3.14 -12.18
N ARG A 101 0.70 2.28 -12.94
CA ARG A 101 0.58 2.39 -14.40
C ARG A 101 -0.60 3.26 -14.85
N GLU A 102 -1.49 3.66 -13.94
CA GLU A 102 -2.64 4.50 -14.27
C GLU A 102 -2.21 5.92 -14.69
N LYS A 103 -3.12 6.67 -15.32
CA LYS A 103 -2.86 8.06 -15.73
C LYS A 103 -2.89 9.03 -14.54
N SER A 104 -3.72 8.76 -13.54
CA SER A 104 -3.92 9.66 -12.40
C SER A 104 -2.65 9.79 -11.55
N ILE A 105 -2.14 11.02 -11.44
CA ILE A 105 -1.02 11.36 -10.57
C ILE A 105 -1.37 11.12 -9.11
N LYS A 106 -2.59 11.48 -8.70
CA LYS A 106 -3.09 11.27 -7.32
C LYS A 106 -3.11 9.78 -6.96
N THR A 107 -3.52 8.93 -7.90
CA THR A 107 -3.49 7.46 -7.72
C THR A 107 -2.08 6.94 -7.56
N LYS A 108 -1.12 7.39 -8.38
CA LYS A 108 0.29 7.00 -8.24
C LYS A 108 0.89 7.46 -6.91
N VAL A 109 0.59 8.67 -6.46
CA VAL A 109 1.00 9.19 -5.14
C VAL A 109 0.46 8.29 -4.03
N GLY A 110 -0.84 8.00 -4.03
CA GLY A 110 -1.45 7.10 -3.04
C GLY A 110 -0.86 5.69 -3.06
N ALA A 111 -0.52 5.18 -4.25
CA ALA A 111 0.14 3.89 -4.41
C ALA A 111 1.54 3.86 -3.77
N PHE A 112 2.35 4.91 -3.93
CA PHE A 112 3.63 5.03 -3.22
C PHE A 112 3.44 5.16 -1.71
N SER A 113 2.43 5.89 -1.24
CA SER A 113 2.12 5.98 0.19
C SER A 113 1.83 4.60 0.80
N VAL A 114 1.08 3.75 0.11
CA VAL A 114 0.82 2.37 0.55
C VAL A 114 2.12 1.56 0.62
N LEU A 115 2.97 1.64 -0.40
CA LEU A 115 4.25 0.90 -0.41
C LEU A 115 5.21 1.38 0.69
N LYS A 116 5.30 2.69 0.92
CA LYS A 116 6.12 3.25 2.00
C LYS A 116 5.68 2.71 3.35
N GLU A 117 4.40 2.78 3.66
CA GLU A 117 3.87 2.27 4.92
C GLU A 117 4.09 0.76 5.06
N LEU A 118 3.91 -0.01 3.96
CA LEU A 118 4.16 -1.45 3.96
C LEU A 118 5.61 -1.76 4.34
N VAL A 119 6.57 -1.03 3.78
CA VAL A 119 8.00 -1.20 4.07
C VAL A 119 8.36 -0.77 5.49
N VAL A 120 7.73 0.29 6.02
CA VAL A 120 7.92 0.71 7.42
C VAL A 120 7.51 -0.42 8.37
N VAL A 121 6.36 -1.04 8.10
CA VAL A 121 5.79 -2.07 8.97
C VAL A 121 6.52 -3.40 8.77
N LEU A 122 6.86 -3.77 7.54
CA LEU A 122 7.58 -4.98 7.17
C LEU A 122 8.86 -4.65 6.39
N PRO A 123 10.00 -4.47 7.08
CA PRO A 123 11.31 -4.42 6.42
C PRO A 123 11.56 -5.71 5.62
N ASP A 124 12.34 -5.59 4.56
CA ASP A 124 12.71 -6.66 3.63
C ASP A 124 11.55 -7.32 2.83
N CYS A 125 10.29 -6.89 3.01
CA CYS A 125 9.13 -7.57 2.40
C CYS A 125 9.03 -7.45 0.88
N LEU A 126 9.73 -6.51 0.25
CA LEU A 126 9.68 -6.29 -1.19
C LEU A 126 10.84 -6.94 -1.94
N ALA A 127 11.73 -7.68 -1.27
CA ALA A 127 12.94 -8.25 -1.90
C ALA A 127 12.62 -9.05 -3.18
N ASP A 128 11.65 -9.96 -3.13
CA ASP A 128 11.26 -10.82 -4.26
C ASP A 128 10.38 -10.11 -5.30
N HIS A 129 9.97 -8.89 -5.02
CA HIS A 129 9.00 -8.16 -5.84
C HIS A 129 9.53 -6.83 -6.39
N PHE A 130 10.69 -6.38 -5.91
CA PHE A 130 11.24 -5.06 -6.21
C PHE A 130 11.36 -4.80 -7.71
N GLY A 131 11.85 -5.78 -8.47
CA GLY A 131 11.97 -5.66 -9.93
C GLY A 131 10.67 -5.34 -10.65
N SER A 132 9.52 -5.78 -10.10
CA SER A 132 8.22 -5.47 -10.68
C SER A 132 7.80 -4.00 -10.47
N LEU A 133 8.33 -3.34 -9.44
CA LEU A 133 8.03 -1.95 -9.07
C LEU A 133 8.94 -0.94 -9.79
N VAL A 134 10.14 -1.36 -10.19
CA VAL A 134 11.16 -0.51 -10.84
C VAL A 134 10.59 0.31 -12.02
N PRO A 135 9.84 -0.27 -12.98
CA PRO A 135 9.27 0.53 -14.08
C PRO A 135 8.31 1.62 -13.61
N GLY A 136 7.61 1.40 -12.49
CA GLY A 136 6.73 2.39 -11.88
C GLY A 136 7.49 3.54 -11.24
N ILE A 137 8.62 3.24 -10.59
CA ILE A 137 9.54 4.23 -10.01
C ILE A 137 10.16 5.08 -11.11
N GLU A 138 10.76 4.45 -12.12
CA GLU A 138 11.36 5.13 -13.27
C GLU A 138 10.39 6.09 -13.93
N LYS A 139 9.18 5.60 -14.23
CA LYS A 139 8.16 6.42 -14.87
C LYS A 139 7.77 7.59 -14.00
N ALA A 140 7.63 7.41 -12.69
CA ALA A 140 7.29 8.51 -11.78
C ALA A 140 8.38 9.60 -11.72
N LEU A 141 9.66 9.22 -11.81
CA LEU A 141 10.79 10.16 -11.74
C LEU A 141 11.06 10.88 -13.08
N ASN A 142 10.93 10.15 -14.19
CA ASN A 142 11.32 10.62 -15.52
C ASN A 142 10.17 11.24 -16.35
N ASP A 143 8.91 10.97 -16.00
CA ASP A 143 7.76 11.51 -16.74
C ASP A 143 7.73 13.04 -16.64
N LYS A 144 7.85 13.73 -17.79
CA LYS A 144 7.83 15.20 -17.87
C LYS A 144 6.50 15.80 -17.40
N SER A 145 5.42 15.02 -17.45
CA SER A 145 4.09 15.42 -16.97
C SER A 145 3.88 15.17 -15.47
N SER A 146 4.84 14.52 -14.79
CA SER A 146 4.75 14.29 -13.35
C SER A 146 4.92 15.59 -12.56
N THR A 147 4.13 15.74 -11.50
CA THR A 147 4.27 16.84 -10.57
C THR A 147 5.43 16.60 -9.61
N SER A 148 5.99 17.68 -9.04
CA SER A 148 7.03 17.58 -8.00
C SER A 148 6.59 16.67 -6.84
N ASN A 149 5.30 16.67 -6.49
CA ASN A 149 4.77 15.82 -5.44
C ASN A 149 4.92 14.31 -5.75
N LEU A 150 4.62 13.90 -7.00
CA LEU A 150 4.81 12.49 -7.39
C LEU A 150 6.29 12.09 -7.36
N LYS A 151 7.19 12.97 -7.81
CA LYS A 151 8.63 12.71 -7.76
C LYS A 151 9.14 12.59 -6.33
N ILE A 152 8.71 13.48 -5.43
CA ILE A 152 9.05 13.44 -4.01
C ILE A 152 8.58 12.12 -3.39
N GLU A 153 7.36 11.69 -3.70
CA GLU A 153 6.80 10.44 -3.19
C GLU A 153 7.55 9.21 -3.70
N ALA A 154 7.91 9.17 -4.99
CA ALA A 154 8.74 8.12 -5.56
C ALA A 154 10.14 8.09 -4.93
N LEU A 155 10.81 9.23 -4.78
CA LEU A 155 12.12 9.33 -4.13
C LEU A 155 12.08 8.93 -2.65
N ALA A 156 11.04 9.36 -1.92
CA ALA A 156 10.84 8.98 -0.52
C ALA A 156 10.65 7.46 -0.40
N PHE A 157 9.92 6.85 -1.33
CA PHE A 157 9.78 5.40 -1.41
C PHE A 157 11.11 4.71 -1.74
N THR A 158 11.85 5.16 -2.76
CA THR A 158 13.17 4.61 -3.11
C THR A 158 14.14 4.68 -1.94
N ARG A 159 14.17 5.81 -1.21
CA ARG A 159 15.02 5.95 -0.01
C ARG A 159 14.67 4.92 1.06
N ILE A 160 13.38 4.74 1.37
CA ILE A 160 12.98 3.87 2.48
C ILE A 160 13.13 2.39 2.13
N VAL A 161 12.84 1.99 0.90
CA VAL A 161 13.02 0.60 0.46
C VAL A 161 14.51 0.23 0.46
N MET A 162 15.38 1.12 -0.03
CA MET A 162 16.84 0.90 0.01
C MET A 162 17.41 0.81 1.43
N ALA A 163 16.87 1.58 2.37
CA ALA A 163 17.31 1.55 3.76
C ALA A 163 16.82 0.31 4.55
N SER A 164 15.88 -0.45 4.01
CA SER A 164 15.16 -1.52 4.73
C SER A 164 15.35 -2.92 4.14
N HIS A 165 16.11 -3.05 3.05
CA HIS A 165 16.37 -4.33 2.37
C HIS A 165 17.88 -4.51 2.17
N SER A 166 18.30 -5.75 1.92
CA SER A 166 19.69 -6.03 1.55
C SER A 166 20.10 -5.28 0.26
N PRO A 167 21.32 -4.70 0.19
CA PRO A 167 21.84 -4.04 -1.01
C PRO A 167 21.76 -4.90 -2.29
N SER A 168 21.91 -6.23 -2.14
CA SER A 168 21.88 -7.18 -3.25
C SER A 168 20.58 -7.16 -4.06
N VAL A 169 19.46 -6.78 -3.43
CA VAL A 169 18.15 -6.61 -4.09
C VAL A 169 18.20 -5.53 -5.18
N PHE A 170 19.02 -4.50 -4.98
CA PHE A 170 19.08 -3.31 -5.84
C PHE A 170 20.16 -3.37 -6.92
N HIS A 171 21.16 -4.25 -6.77
CA HIS A 171 22.27 -4.36 -7.73
C HIS A 171 21.82 -4.49 -9.19
N PRO A 172 20.78 -5.29 -9.54
CA PRO A 172 20.32 -5.39 -10.92
C PRO A 172 19.69 -4.10 -11.49
N TYR A 173 19.37 -3.13 -10.63
CA TYR A 173 18.59 -1.94 -10.97
C TYR A 173 19.34 -0.62 -10.69
N ILE A 174 20.63 -0.67 -10.36
CA ILE A 174 21.40 0.51 -9.94
C ILE A 174 21.59 1.56 -11.04
N GLN A 175 21.51 1.15 -12.33
CA GLN A 175 21.60 2.09 -13.44
C GLN A 175 20.31 2.90 -13.65
N VAL A 176 19.23 2.40 -13.05
CA VAL A 176 17.87 2.88 -13.23
C VAL A 176 17.43 3.78 -12.07
N LEU A 177 17.88 3.44 -10.86
CA LEU A 177 17.63 4.19 -9.62
C LEU A 177 18.63 5.35 -9.45
#